data_AF-A0A1Y2DUF1-F1
#
_entry.id   AF-A0A1Y2DUF1-F1
#
_cell.length_a   1.000
_cell.length_b   1.000
_cell.length_c   1.000
_cell.angle_alpha   90.00
_cell.angle_beta   90.00
_cell.angle_gamma   90.00
#
_symmetry.space_group_name_H-M   'P 1'
#
loop_
_entity.id
_entity.type
_entity.pdbx_description
1 polymer ?
#
loop_
_entity_poly.entity_id
_entity_poly.type
_entity_poly.pdbx_seq_one_letter_code
_entity_poly.pdbx_strand_id
1 'polypeptide(L)'
;MKVLYFGSLLLVIGRILAEDVESEQSFEISEECQAELKKYEDCLSNFNMESENGNNMMESKESIQKFCTTIESNDCKAFLADISKAETPCINSASPNPVDLMMGMAILSLKISHSLVCAKGNDGNICPLGKYLQDHTSELVNDNDSEENAEVTLNSEQLQALANDCSDSKCNARMLSMFDFFASIENMFPTTDENPSISSVDSSEIIGGISSYISYYKEKKCSAISNSESSSGGTNSSDTSNTPSGSNTPSGSNTPSGSNPQSGSNSPTTPSDEDSGVSFTFKRITYSFIAMVLFSSIFLI
;
A
#
# COMPACT_ATOMS: atom_id res chain seq x y z
N MET A 1 -31.81 2.02 10.44
CA MET A 1 -31.38 1.02 11.44
C MET A 1 -29.86 1.18 11.61
N LYS A 2 -29.44 2.31 12.20
CA LYS A 2 -28.05 2.81 12.18
C LYS A 2 -27.71 3.46 13.51
N VAL A 3 -27.68 2.67 14.58
CA VAL A 3 -27.10 2.97 15.90
C VAL A 3 -26.94 1.59 16.55
N LEU A 4 -25.78 1.27 17.14
CA LEU A 4 -25.39 -0.01 17.83
C LEU A 4 -24.36 -0.89 17.10
N TYR A 5 -23.23 -0.34 16.63
CA TYR A 5 -22.10 -1.19 16.22
C TYR A 5 -20.81 -0.97 17.05
N PHE A 6 -20.53 0.23 17.55
CA PHE A 6 -19.28 0.48 18.30
C PHE A 6 -19.38 0.33 19.82
N GLY A 7 -20.59 0.39 20.40
CA GLY A 7 -20.80 -0.07 21.78
C GLY A 7 -20.61 -1.58 21.96
N SER A 8 -20.57 -2.33 20.85
CA SER A 8 -20.36 -3.78 20.86
C SER A 8 -18.91 -4.18 21.12
N LEU A 9 -17.90 -3.37 20.83
CA LEU A 9 -16.49 -3.73 21.10
C LEU A 9 -16.20 -3.92 22.60
N LEU A 10 -16.61 -2.96 23.43
CA LEU A 10 -16.49 -3.09 24.89
C LEU A 10 -17.47 -4.13 25.45
N LEU A 11 -18.62 -4.33 24.80
CA LEU A 11 -19.57 -5.37 25.19
C LEU A 11 -19.17 -6.78 24.73
N VAL A 12 -18.35 -6.94 23.69
CA VAL A 12 -17.89 -8.21 23.13
C VAL A 12 -16.60 -8.63 23.79
N ILE A 13 -15.66 -7.71 24.04
CA ILE A 13 -14.62 -7.95 25.05
C ILE A 13 -15.32 -8.29 26.37
N GLY A 14 -16.37 -7.56 26.75
CA GLY A 14 -17.21 -7.90 27.90
C GLY A 14 -17.97 -9.23 27.81
N ARG A 15 -18.26 -9.78 26.62
CA ARG A 15 -18.99 -11.06 26.42
C ARG A 15 -18.04 -12.24 26.31
N ILE A 16 -16.93 -12.10 25.60
CA ILE A 16 -15.81 -13.05 25.57
C ILE A 16 -15.22 -13.20 26.98
N LEU A 17 -15.25 -12.13 27.79
CA LEU A 17 -14.87 -12.17 29.22
C LEU A 17 -16.01 -12.60 30.17
N ALA A 18 -17.28 -12.66 29.73
CA ALA A 18 -18.44 -13.00 30.57
C ALA A 18 -19.10 -14.34 30.23
N GLU A 19 -18.71 -14.99 29.15
CA GLU A 19 -19.07 -16.38 28.90
C GLU A 19 -18.12 -17.23 29.74
N ASP A 20 -18.66 -17.83 30.81
CA ASP A 20 -17.99 -18.68 31.79
C ASP A 20 -17.30 -19.89 31.13
N VAL A 21 -16.21 -19.66 30.40
CA VAL A 21 -15.25 -20.68 30.05
C VAL A 21 -14.35 -20.81 31.27
N GLU A 22 -14.56 -21.87 32.05
CA GLU A 22 -13.74 -22.24 33.23
C GLU A 22 -12.24 -22.47 32.92
N SER A 23 -11.74 -22.08 31.75
CA SER A 23 -10.30 -21.94 31.54
C SER A 23 -9.86 -20.55 32.03
N GLU A 24 -9.25 -20.51 33.21
CA GLU A 24 -8.46 -19.37 33.72
C GLU A 24 -7.21 -19.08 32.86
N GLN A 25 -7.31 -19.19 31.54
CA GLN A 25 -6.26 -18.71 30.65
C GLN A 25 -6.44 -17.21 30.55
N SER A 26 -5.89 -16.51 31.55
CA SER A 26 -5.82 -15.06 31.57
C SER A 26 -5.17 -14.60 30.27
N PHE A 27 -5.94 -13.91 29.45
CA PHE A 27 -5.47 -13.22 28.26
C PHE A 27 -4.61 -12.02 28.67
N GLU A 28 -3.48 -12.29 29.29
CA GLU A 28 -2.52 -11.27 29.69
C GLU A 28 -1.70 -10.86 28.46
N ILE A 29 -1.60 -9.55 28.26
CA ILE A 29 -0.70 -8.96 27.29
C ILE A 29 0.73 -9.24 27.76
N SER A 30 1.61 -9.71 26.87
CA SER A 30 3.02 -9.92 27.26
C SER A 30 3.66 -8.61 27.74
N GLU A 31 4.66 -8.72 28.62
CA GLU A 31 5.37 -7.55 29.14
C GLU A 31 6.02 -6.75 27.99
N GLU A 32 6.52 -7.44 26.97
CA GLU A 32 7.13 -6.81 25.79
C GLU A 32 6.10 -6.06 24.93
N CYS A 33 4.92 -6.65 24.70
CA CYS A 33 3.85 -5.96 23.97
C CYS A 33 3.32 -4.77 24.77
N GLN A 34 3.12 -4.94 26.09
CA GLN A 34 2.69 -3.85 26.96
C GLN A 34 3.71 -2.69 26.98
N ALA A 35 5.00 -3.00 26.97
CA ALA A 35 6.06 -1.99 26.88
C ALA A 35 6.01 -1.21 25.57
N GLU A 36 5.73 -1.88 24.44
CA GLU A 36 5.52 -1.19 23.16
C GLU A 36 4.24 -0.34 23.16
N LEU A 37 3.12 -0.86 23.64
CA LEU A 37 1.86 -0.09 23.73
C LEU A 37 2.03 1.17 24.59
N LYS A 38 2.70 1.03 25.74
CA LYS A 38 3.01 2.16 26.62
C LYS A 38 3.90 3.20 25.94
N LYS A 39 4.84 2.77 25.09
CA LYS A 39 5.66 3.68 24.28
C LYS A 39 4.81 4.55 23.34
N TYR A 40 3.65 4.06 22.90
CA TYR A 40 2.75 4.77 22.00
C TYR A 40 1.50 5.34 22.70
N GLU A 41 1.37 5.23 24.02
CA GLU A 41 0.16 5.58 24.79
C GLU A 41 -0.34 7.00 24.51
N ASP A 42 0.54 8.00 24.57
CA ASP A 42 0.20 9.39 24.29
C ASP A 42 -0.31 9.58 22.85
N CYS A 43 0.25 8.84 21.89
CA CYS A 43 -0.21 8.86 20.51
C CYS A 43 -1.56 8.20 20.35
N LEU A 44 -1.73 7.01 20.94
CA LEU A 44 -2.93 6.19 20.82
C LEU A 44 -4.14 6.85 21.49
N SER A 45 -3.95 7.53 22.63
CA SER A 45 -5.01 8.25 23.33
C SER A 45 -5.57 9.45 22.55
N ASN A 46 -4.82 10.00 21.60
CA ASN A 46 -5.27 11.08 20.73
C ASN A 46 -6.16 10.60 19.56
N PHE A 47 -6.15 9.30 19.26
CA PHE A 47 -7.15 8.74 18.37
C PHE A 47 -8.44 8.56 19.14
N ASN A 48 -9.37 9.50 18.96
CA ASN A 48 -10.72 9.32 19.46
C ASN A 48 -11.39 8.18 18.66
N MET A 49 -11.16 6.95 19.10
CA MET A 49 -11.77 5.74 18.52
C MET A 49 -13.30 5.77 18.68
N GLU A 50 -13.80 6.56 19.62
CA GLU A 50 -15.21 6.91 19.75
C GLU A 50 -15.57 8.03 18.78
N SER A 51 -15.47 7.76 17.48
CA SER A 51 -16.11 8.62 16.48
C SER A 51 -17.62 8.56 16.72
N GLU A 52 -18.20 9.61 17.30
CA GLU A 52 -19.63 9.73 17.68
C GLU A 52 -20.61 9.43 16.51
N ASN A 53 -20.11 9.44 15.27
CA ASN A 53 -20.90 9.20 14.07
C ASN A 53 -20.61 7.86 13.37
N GLY A 54 -19.70 7.03 13.90
CA GLY A 54 -19.32 5.76 13.27
C GLY A 54 -18.66 5.92 11.89
N ASN A 55 -18.27 7.13 11.51
CA ASN A 55 -17.60 7.39 10.25
C ASN A 55 -16.19 6.80 10.31
N ASN A 56 -15.82 6.01 9.31
CA ASN A 56 -14.50 5.40 9.23
C ASN A 56 -13.42 6.47 9.02
N MET A 57 -12.23 6.19 9.56
CA MET A 57 -11.09 7.12 9.50
C MET A 57 -10.63 7.44 8.06
N MET A 58 -10.93 6.57 7.11
CA MET A 58 -10.55 6.67 5.70
C MET A 58 -11.73 6.92 4.75
N GLU A 59 -12.89 7.39 5.24
CA GLU A 59 -14.09 7.63 4.41
C GLU A 59 -14.12 8.98 3.70
N SER A 60 -13.38 9.95 4.21
CA SER A 60 -13.39 11.31 3.69
C SER A 60 -12.00 11.93 3.73
N LYS A 61 -11.78 12.90 2.87
CA LYS A 61 -10.56 13.70 2.85
C LYS A 61 -10.32 14.38 4.20
N GLU A 62 -11.38 14.90 4.84
CA GLU A 62 -11.32 15.53 6.15
C GLU A 62 -10.91 14.55 7.25
N SER A 63 -11.46 13.33 7.24
CA SER A 63 -11.07 12.27 8.18
C SER A 63 -9.61 11.89 8.02
N ILE A 64 -9.13 11.74 6.79
CA ILE A 64 -7.73 11.43 6.50
C ILE A 64 -6.79 12.56 6.94
N GLN A 65 -7.15 13.81 6.66
CA GLN A 65 -6.36 14.97 7.10
C GLN A 65 -6.30 15.06 8.62
N LYS A 66 -7.41 14.78 9.31
CA LYS A 66 -7.44 14.71 10.77
C LYS A 66 -6.52 13.60 11.28
N PHE A 67 -6.59 12.40 10.70
CA PHE A 67 -5.68 11.30 11.01
C PHE A 67 -4.21 11.70 10.85
N CYS A 68 -3.84 12.27 9.70
CA CYS A 68 -2.47 12.71 9.45
C CYS A 68 -2.02 13.81 10.42
N THR A 69 -2.90 14.76 10.77
CA THR A 69 -2.57 15.82 11.73
C THR A 69 -2.36 15.25 13.13
N THR A 70 -3.21 14.31 13.56
CA THR A 70 -3.08 13.63 14.85
C THR A 70 -1.77 12.86 14.94
N ILE A 71 -1.45 12.05 13.92
CA ILE A 71 -0.25 11.21 13.96
C ILE A 71 1.05 11.98 13.77
N GLU A 72 1.00 13.17 13.14
CA GLU A 72 2.14 14.08 13.04
C GLU A 72 2.35 14.96 14.27
N SER A 73 1.50 14.80 15.30
CA SER A 73 1.62 15.55 16.55
C SER A 73 2.87 15.18 17.34
N ASN A 74 3.24 16.05 18.30
CA ASN A 74 4.39 15.79 19.18
C ASN A 74 4.22 14.51 20.02
N ASP A 75 2.99 14.16 20.35
CA ASP A 75 2.63 13.00 21.18
C ASP A 75 2.90 11.68 20.43
N CYS A 76 2.94 11.74 19.09
CA CYS A 76 3.22 10.60 18.22
C CYS A 76 4.68 10.45 17.77
N LYS A 77 5.62 11.23 18.31
CA LYS A 77 7.04 11.16 17.92
C LYS A 77 7.66 9.78 18.09
N ALA A 78 7.34 9.08 19.18
CA ALA A 78 7.86 7.75 19.44
C ALA A 78 7.34 6.72 18.43
N PHE A 79 6.08 6.86 18.01
CA PHE A 79 5.47 6.04 16.96
C PHE A 79 6.09 6.34 15.59
N LEU A 80 6.22 7.63 15.23
CA LEU A 80 6.83 8.05 13.96
C LEU A 80 8.29 7.61 13.82
N ALA A 81 9.04 7.54 14.92
CA ALA A 81 10.42 7.03 14.92
C ALA A 81 10.51 5.52 14.57
N ASP A 82 9.42 4.78 14.79
CA ASP A 82 9.32 3.34 14.55
C ASP A 82 8.44 3.01 13.34
N ILE A 83 8.05 4.03 12.57
CA ILE A 83 7.04 3.91 11.52
C ILE A 83 7.43 2.96 10.39
N SER A 84 8.73 2.79 10.14
CA SER A 84 9.28 1.91 9.11
C SER A 84 9.65 0.52 9.63
N LYS A 85 9.45 0.24 10.93
CA LYS A 85 9.80 -1.05 11.53
C LYS A 85 8.63 -2.01 11.43
N ALA A 86 8.82 -3.11 10.69
CA ALA A 86 7.79 -4.13 10.51
C ALA A 86 7.67 -5.08 11.71
N GLU A 87 8.76 -5.19 12.47
CA GLU A 87 8.80 -5.97 13.70
C GLU A 87 8.08 -5.22 14.83
N THR A 88 7.33 -5.98 15.62
CA THR A 88 6.67 -5.53 16.85
C THR A 88 6.79 -6.65 17.87
N PRO A 89 7.16 -6.37 19.13
CA PRO A 89 7.15 -7.37 20.19
C PRO A 89 5.77 -7.97 20.47
N CYS A 90 4.69 -7.30 20.06
CA CYS A 90 3.33 -7.84 20.12
C CYS A 90 3.09 -9.00 19.14
N ILE A 91 4.02 -9.32 18.26
CA ILE A 91 3.86 -10.42 17.32
C ILE A 91 5.04 -11.38 17.44
N ASN A 92 4.84 -12.41 18.25
CA ASN A 92 5.79 -13.50 18.44
C ASN A 92 5.32 -14.75 17.68
N SER A 93 6.01 -15.10 16.59
CA SER A 93 5.70 -16.28 15.78
C SER A 93 5.93 -17.61 16.51
N ALA A 94 6.77 -17.63 17.55
CA ALA A 94 7.08 -18.86 18.28
C ALA A 94 6.00 -19.24 19.29
N SER A 95 5.25 -18.26 19.83
CA SER A 95 4.17 -18.47 20.78
C SER A 95 3.17 -17.33 20.65
N PRO A 96 2.21 -17.41 19.71
CA PRO A 96 1.27 -16.34 19.47
C PRO A 96 0.28 -16.26 20.64
N ASN A 97 0.41 -15.20 21.44
CA ASN A 97 -0.67 -14.78 22.34
C ASN A 97 -1.72 -14.05 21.47
N PRO A 98 -3.00 -14.48 21.49
CA PRO A 98 -4.03 -13.88 20.63
C PRO A 98 -4.25 -12.39 20.87
N VAL A 99 -4.12 -11.92 22.11
CA VAL A 99 -4.28 -10.49 22.44
C VAL A 99 -3.08 -9.69 21.96
N ASP A 100 -1.87 -10.19 22.17
CA ASP A 100 -0.67 -9.54 21.62
C ASP A 100 -0.77 -9.45 20.10
N LEU A 101 -1.16 -10.55 19.42
CA LEU A 101 -1.33 -10.57 17.97
C LEU A 101 -2.33 -9.50 17.52
N MET A 102 -3.47 -9.37 18.19
CA MET A 102 -4.46 -8.33 17.89
C MET A 102 -3.88 -6.92 18.05
N MET A 103 -3.14 -6.67 19.13
CA MET A 103 -2.50 -5.37 19.39
C MET A 103 -1.40 -5.06 18.37
N GLY A 104 -0.59 -6.05 18.02
CA GLY A 104 0.43 -5.95 16.99
C GLY A 104 -0.18 -5.65 15.62
N MET A 105 -1.27 -6.32 15.26
CA MET A 105 -2.01 -6.05 14.02
C MET A 105 -2.59 -4.63 13.99
N ALA A 106 -3.08 -4.12 15.13
CA ALA A 106 -3.54 -2.73 15.23
C ALA A 106 -2.38 -1.72 15.03
N ILE A 107 -1.22 -1.98 15.65
CA ILE A 107 -0.01 -1.16 15.47
C ILE A 107 0.42 -1.17 14.00
N LEU A 108 0.53 -2.34 13.37
CA LEU A 108 0.90 -2.45 11.96
C LEU A 108 -0.13 -1.78 11.06
N SER A 109 -1.41 -1.89 11.36
CA SER A 109 -2.48 -1.23 10.62
C SER A 109 -2.37 0.30 10.65
N LEU A 110 -2.03 0.86 11.80
CA LEU A 110 -1.72 2.29 11.95
C LEU A 110 -0.48 2.68 11.14
N LYS A 111 0.59 1.87 11.17
CA LYS A 111 1.82 2.13 10.42
C LYS A 111 1.59 2.13 8.92
N ILE A 112 0.83 1.15 8.41
CA ILE A 112 0.44 1.06 7.00
C ILE A 112 -0.44 2.25 6.63
N SER A 113 -1.45 2.58 7.45
CA SER A 113 -2.34 3.73 7.20
C SER A 113 -1.56 5.03 7.05
N HIS A 114 -0.66 5.35 7.98
CA HIS A 114 0.22 6.51 7.87
C HIS A 114 1.11 6.43 6.63
N SER A 115 1.73 5.27 6.42
CA SER A 115 2.54 4.95 5.25
C SER A 115 1.70 4.77 3.99
N LEU A 116 0.41 5.08 3.98
CA LEU A 116 -0.42 5.09 2.78
C LEU A 116 -0.82 6.52 2.44
N VAL A 117 -1.31 7.27 3.43
CA VAL A 117 -1.95 8.56 3.18
C VAL A 117 -1.23 9.76 3.78
N CYS A 118 -0.29 9.60 4.72
CA CYS A 118 0.32 10.74 5.42
C CYS A 118 1.80 10.96 5.09
N ALA A 119 2.52 9.93 4.65
CA ALA A 119 3.95 10.05 4.42
C ALA A 119 4.30 11.11 3.36
N LYS A 120 5.39 11.84 3.64
CA LYS A 120 5.86 12.99 2.86
C LYS A 120 7.12 12.65 2.05
N GLY A 121 7.19 13.21 0.85
CA GLY A 121 8.32 13.08 -0.07
C GLY A 121 9.51 13.97 0.29
N ASN A 122 10.45 14.11 -0.65
CA ASN A 122 11.63 14.96 -0.47
C ASN A 122 11.31 16.45 -0.39
N ASP A 123 10.24 16.87 -1.05
CA ASP A 123 9.74 18.24 -1.09
C ASP A 123 8.91 18.64 0.14
N GLY A 124 8.66 17.70 1.06
CA GLY A 124 7.84 17.90 2.24
C GLY A 124 6.33 17.81 1.99
N ASN A 125 5.90 17.58 0.74
CA ASN A 125 4.50 17.35 0.40
C ASN A 125 4.14 15.87 0.60
N ILE A 126 2.84 15.58 0.77
CA ILE A 126 2.34 14.20 0.80
C ILE A 126 2.74 13.51 -0.50
N CYS A 127 3.22 12.28 -0.37
CA CYS A 127 3.66 11.47 -1.50
C CYS A 127 2.55 11.32 -2.57
N PRO A 128 2.90 11.24 -3.87
CA PRO A 128 1.93 11.26 -4.97
C PRO A 128 0.77 10.27 -4.83
N LEU A 129 1.03 9.03 -4.40
CA LEU A 129 -0.02 8.03 -4.19
C LEU A 129 -0.93 8.41 -3.02
N GLY A 130 -0.34 8.84 -1.91
CA GLY A 130 -1.11 9.28 -0.74
C GLY A 130 -1.99 10.50 -1.04
N LYS A 131 -1.47 11.43 -1.85
CA LYS A 131 -2.24 12.58 -2.33
C LYS A 131 -3.39 12.16 -3.23
N TYR A 132 -3.14 11.25 -4.18
CA TYR A 132 -4.18 10.71 -5.05
C TYR A 132 -5.31 10.08 -4.23
N LEU A 133 -4.96 9.23 -3.24
CA LEU A 133 -5.93 8.57 -2.37
C LEU A 133 -6.75 9.58 -1.57
N GLN A 134 -6.11 10.60 -0.98
CA GLN A 134 -6.82 11.67 -0.27
C GLN A 134 -7.81 12.44 -1.15
N ASP A 135 -7.40 12.76 -2.37
CA ASP A 135 -8.20 13.58 -3.28
C ASP A 135 -9.39 12.78 -3.87
N HIS A 136 -9.29 11.44 -3.98
CA HIS A 136 -10.29 10.57 -4.59
C HIS A 136 -10.99 9.61 -3.60
N THR A 137 -10.82 9.79 -2.29
CA THR A 137 -11.36 8.87 -1.28
C THR A 137 -12.87 8.63 -1.44
N SER A 138 -13.66 9.67 -1.69
CA SER A 138 -15.11 9.54 -1.82
C SER A 138 -15.52 8.73 -3.06
N GLU A 139 -14.77 8.83 -4.15
CA GLU A 139 -15.01 8.03 -5.37
C GLU A 139 -14.68 6.56 -5.11
N LEU A 140 -13.54 6.31 -4.46
CA LEU A 140 -13.13 4.96 -4.09
C LEU A 140 -14.15 4.30 -3.15
N VAL A 141 -14.71 5.02 -2.17
CA VAL A 141 -15.70 4.43 -1.25
C VAL A 141 -17.02 4.09 -1.96
N ASN A 142 -17.49 4.95 -2.86
CA ASN A 142 -18.79 4.81 -3.52
C ASN A 142 -18.80 3.77 -4.67
N ASP A 143 -17.66 3.50 -5.30
CA ASP A 143 -17.53 2.50 -6.37
C ASP A 143 -17.85 1.06 -5.91
N ASN A 144 -17.87 0.80 -4.60
CA ASN A 144 -18.08 -0.54 -4.03
C ASN A 144 -19.50 -1.10 -4.17
N ASP A 145 -20.49 -0.26 -4.47
CA ASP A 145 -21.88 -0.70 -4.60
C ASP A 145 -22.21 -1.24 -6.01
N SER A 146 -21.26 -1.14 -6.94
CA SER A 146 -21.48 -1.42 -8.37
C SER A 146 -20.67 -2.62 -8.86
N GLU A 147 -21.30 -3.79 -8.82
CA GLU A 147 -20.98 -5.02 -9.56
C GLU A 147 -19.84 -5.92 -9.04
N GLU A 148 -20.25 -7.08 -8.54
CA GLU A 148 -19.47 -8.20 -7.99
C GLU A 148 -18.47 -8.85 -8.98
N ASN A 149 -18.32 -8.33 -10.20
CA ASN A 149 -17.47 -8.93 -11.26
C ASN A 149 -16.74 -7.90 -12.14
N ALA A 150 -16.73 -6.61 -11.80
CA ALA A 150 -16.00 -5.63 -12.60
C ALA A 150 -14.48 -5.87 -12.43
N GLU A 151 -13.80 -6.21 -13.53
CA GLU A 151 -12.34 -6.25 -13.59
C GLU A 151 -11.83 -4.86 -13.23
N VAL A 152 -11.28 -4.74 -12.02
CA VAL A 152 -10.76 -3.47 -11.55
C VAL A 152 -9.52 -3.16 -12.38
N THR A 153 -9.64 -2.19 -13.27
CA THR A 153 -8.51 -1.63 -14.04
C THR A 153 -8.09 -0.29 -13.43
N LEU A 154 -6.79 -0.11 -13.16
CA LEU A 154 -6.24 1.13 -12.68
C LEU A 154 -6.31 2.14 -13.81
N ASN A 155 -6.92 3.29 -13.56
CA ASN A 155 -6.97 4.34 -14.55
C ASN A 155 -5.58 4.99 -14.74
N SER A 156 -5.42 5.76 -15.81
CA SER A 156 -4.15 6.40 -16.14
C SER A 156 -3.62 7.33 -15.03
N GLU A 157 -4.52 7.99 -14.29
CA GLU A 157 -4.15 8.86 -13.18
C GLU A 157 -3.60 8.07 -11.99
N GLN A 158 -4.21 6.93 -11.66
CA GLN A 158 -3.74 6.00 -10.63
C GLN A 158 -2.35 5.44 -10.97
N LEU A 159 -2.16 4.98 -12.20
CA LEU A 159 -0.87 4.49 -12.68
C LEU A 159 0.18 5.59 -12.64
N GLN A 160 -0.18 6.82 -13.00
CA GLN A 160 0.72 7.98 -12.91
C GLN A 160 1.07 8.33 -11.47
N ALA A 161 0.11 8.29 -10.54
CA ALA A 161 0.36 8.50 -9.11
C ALA A 161 1.35 7.46 -8.56
N LEU A 162 1.17 6.18 -8.89
CA LEU A 162 2.08 5.10 -8.52
C LEU A 162 3.49 5.29 -9.13
N ALA A 163 3.59 5.66 -10.40
CA ALA A 163 4.87 5.89 -11.06
C ALA A 163 5.64 7.07 -10.42
N ASN A 164 4.93 8.16 -10.10
CA ASN A 164 5.50 9.31 -9.43
C ASN A 164 5.93 8.99 -7.99
N ASP A 165 5.13 8.21 -7.25
CA ASP A 165 5.43 7.77 -5.90
C ASP A 165 6.67 6.86 -5.86
N CYS A 166 6.77 5.91 -6.80
CA CYS A 166 7.95 5.09 -7.02
C CYS A 166 9.20 5.93 -7.34
N SER A 167 9.06 7.04 -8.06
CA SER A 167 10.17 7.87 -8.51
C SER A 167 10.75 8.76 -7.41
N ASP A 168 9.93 9.19 -6.44
CA ASP A 168 10.43 9.91 -5.26
C ASP A 168 11.10 8.94 -4.29
N SER A 169 12.37 9.20 -3.94
CA SER A 169 13.16 8.25 -3.14
C SER A 169 12.62 8.02 -1.72
N LYS A 170 11.98 9.01 -1.09
CA LYS A 170 11.40 8.85 0.25
C LYS A 170 10.08 8.11 0.18
N CYS A 171 9.25 8.44 -0.80
CA CYS A 171 7.98 7.76 -1.04
C CYS A 171 8.21 6.29 -1.40
N ASN A 172 9.15 6.00 -2.30
CA ASN A 172 9.61 4.65 -2.64
C ASN A 172 10.07 3.88 -1.39
N ALA A 173 10.96 4.46 -0.58
CA ALA A 173 11.45 3.81 0.64
C ALA A 173 10.31 3.45 1.61
N ARG A 174 9.33 4.35 1.78
CA ARG A 174 8.13 4.12 2.60
C ARG A 174 7.24 3.01 2.02
N MET A 175 7.09 2.92 0.70
CA MET A 175 6.38 1.83 0.06
C MET A 175 7.07 0.48 0.24
N LEU A 176 8.41 0.45 0.20
CA LEU A 176 9.18 -0.75 0.52
C LEU A 176 8.94 -1.22 1.97
N SER A 177 8.97 -0.31 2.95
CA SER A 177 8.60 -0.65 4.33
C SER A 177 7.16 -1.17 4.44
N MET A 178 6.23 -0.63 3.65
CA MET A 178 4.86 -1.13 3.61
C MET A 178 4.78 -2.57 3.10
N PHE A 179 5.59 -2.94 2.09
CA PHE A 179 5.69 -4.32 1.64
C PHE A 179 6.28 -5.26 2.70
N ASP A 180 7.22 -4.77 3.52
CA ASP A 180 7.74 -5.54 4.65
C ASP A 180 6.67 -5.76 5.73
N PHE A 181 5.72 -4.83 5.92
CA PHE A 181 4.56 -5.04 6.80
C PHE A 181 3.65 -6.14 6.28
N PHE A 182 3.34 -6.15 4.98
CA PHE A 182 2.53 -7.21 4.39
C PHE A 182 3.20 -8.58 4.49
N ALA A 183 4.49 -8.66 4.21
CA ALA A 183 5.25 -9.89 4.39
C ALA A 183 5.26 -10.36 5.86
N SER A 184 5.32 -9.43 6.81
CA SER A 184 5.23 -9.77 8.23
C SER A 184 3.85 -10.36 8.55
N ILE A 185 2.76 -9.73 8.10
CA ILE A 185 1.38 -10.21 8.31
C ILE A 185 1.19 -11.60 7.69
N GLU A 186 1.69 -11.82 6.47
CA GLU A 186 1.62 -13.12 5.80
C GLU A 186 2.29 -14.22 6.61
N ASN A 187 3.46 -13.94 7.18
CA ASN A 187 4.19 -14.89 8.02
C ASN A 187 3.46 -15.25 9.34
N MET A 188 2.49 -14.44 9.78
CA MET A 188 1.69 -14.72 10.99
C MET A 188 0.58 -15.72 10.74
N PHE A 189 0.11 -15.81 9.50
CA PHE A 189 -0.94 -16.73 9.08
C PHE A 189 -0.38 -17.68 8.03
N PRO A 190 0.58 -18.55 8.40
CA PRO A 190 1.10 -19.53 7.46
C PRO A 190 -0.09 -20.32 6.91
N THR A 191 -0.20 -20.36 5.59
CA THR A 191 -1.21 -21.15 4.89
C THR A 191 -0.92 -22.61 5.15
N THR A 192 -1.38 -23.14 6.29
CA THR A 192 -1.39 -24.58 6.52
C THR A 192 -2.48 -25.13 5.62
N ASP A 193 -2.09 -25.85 4.57
CA ASP A 193 -2.94 -26.55 3.61
C ASP A 193 -3.98 -27.49 4.28
N GLU A 194 -3.88 -27.71 5.59
CA GLU A 194 -4.68 -28.68 6.34
C GLU A 194 -5.94 -28.12 7.03
N ASN A 195 -6.21 -26.81 7.02
CA ASN A 195 -7.42 -26.28 7.68
C ASN A 195 -8.18 -25.21 6.87
N PRO A 196 -9.12 -25.63 5.99
CA PRO A 196 -9.84 -24.73 5.06
C PRO A 196 -10.88 -23.82 5.73
N SER A 197 -11.05 -23.85 7.05
CA SER A 197 -12.19 -23.19 7.71
C SER A 197 -11.99 -21.71 8.05
N ILE A 198 -10.77 -21.16 7.92
CA ILE A 198 -10.49 -19.72 8.17
C ILE A 198 -9.91 -19.02 6.92
N SER A 199 -9.63 -19.76 5.83
CA SER A 199 -8.94 -19.28 4.63
C SER A 199 -9.88 -18.73 3.54
N SER A 200 -10.78 -17.81 3.87
CA SER A 200 -11.72 -17.26 2.86
C SER A 200 -11.16 -16.11 2.02
N VAL A 201 -10.00 -15.55 2.40
CA VAL A 201 -9.29 -14.58 1.56
C VAL A 201 -8.06 -15.26 1.02
N ASP A 202 -8.10 -15.62 -0.27
CA ASP A 202 -6.94 -16.12 -1.00
C ASP A 202 -5.88 -15.01 -1.09
N SER A 203 -5.03 -14.96 -0.06
CA SER A 203 -3.93 -14.01 0.04
C SER A 203 -2.98 -14.13 -1.15
N SER A 204 -2.92 -15.28 -1.81
CA SER A 204 -2.08 -15.48 -3.00
C SER A 204 -2.56 -14.68 -4.21
N GLU A 205 -3.88 -14.47 -4.35
CA GLU A 205 -4.45 -13.66 -5.44
C GLU A 205 -4.14 -12.17 -5.23
N ILE A 206 -4.27 -11.70 -3.98
CA ILE A 206 -3.89 -10.35 -3.58
C ILE A 206 -2.37 -10.17 -3.70
N ILE A 207 -1.54 -11.12 -3.32
CA ILE A 207 -0.09 -10.97 -3.45
C ILE A 207 0.34 -11.02 -4.92
N GLY A 208 -0.31 -11.88 -5.70
CA GLY A 208 -0.07 -12.05 -7.13
C GLY A 208 -0.18 -10.74 -7.88
N GLY A 209 -1.24 -9.97 -7.65
CA GLY A 209 -1.42 -8.71 -8.38
C GLY A 209 -0.57 -7.53 -7.89
N ILE A 210 0.02 -7.54 -6.68
CA ILE A 210 0.99 -6.49 -6.29
C ILE A 210 2.40 -6.87 -6.72
N SER A 211 2.67 -8.16 -6.95
CA SER A 211 4.03 -8.67 -7.13
C SER A 211 4.82 -7.88 -8.19
N SER A 212 4.20 -7.54 -9.32
CA SER A 212 4.77 -6.69 -10.36
C SER A 212 5.11 -5.29 -9.83
N TYR A 213 4.20 -4.63 -9.11
CA TYR A 213 4.47 -3.33 -8.49
C TYR A 213 5.56 -3.40 -7.43
N ILE A 214 5.58 -4.42 -6.58
CA ILE A 214 6.65 -4.63 -5.60
C ILE A 214 8.01 -4.70 -6.32
N SER A 215 8.08 -5.43 -7.42
CA SER A 215 9.31 -5.52 -8.23
C SER A 215 9.70 -4.16 -8.82
N TYR A 216 8.74 -3.39 -9.34
CA TYR A 216 9.00 -2.06 -9.89
C TYR A 216 9.54 -1.09 -8.84
N TYR A 217 9.00 -1.10 -7.63
CA TYR A 217 9.50 -0.27 -6.53
C TYR A 217 10.91 -0.71 -6.08
N LYS A 218 11.14 -2.02 -5.92
CA LYS A 218 12.46 -2.57 -5.52
C LYS A 218 13.55 -2.27 -6.54
N GLU A 219 13.22 -2.40 -7.82
CA GLU A 219 14.16 -2.19 -8.94
C GLU A 219 14.17 -0.74 -9.45
N LYS A 220 13.33 0.13 -8.88
CA LYS A 220 13.11 1.52 -9.32
C LYS A 220 12.73 1.64 -10.81
N LYS A 221 12.01 0.66 -11.35
CA LYS A 221 11.47 0.66 -12.72
C LYS A 221 10.14 1.43 -12.80
N CYS A 222 10.15 2.68 -12.38
CA CYS A 222 8.92 3.45 -12.20
C CYS A 222 8.22 3.83 -13.51
N SER A 223 8.96 3.94 -14.64
CA SER A 223 8.38 4.19 -15.97
C SER A 223 7.47 3.06 -16.43
N ALA A 224 7.81 1.81 -16.10
CA ALA A 224 7.04 0.62 -16.46
C ALA A 224 5.63 0.62 -15.87
N ILE A 225 5.43 1.24 -14.69
CA ILE A 225 4.12 1.35 -14.03
C ILE A 225 3.11 2.09 -14.90
N SER A 226 3.54 3.16 -15.58
CA SER A 226 2.65 4.04 -16.35
C SER A 226 2.29 3.50 -17.74
N ASN A 227 2.81 2.33 -18.15
CA ASN A 227 2.74 1.80 -19.52
C ASN A 227 3.22 2.79 -20.61
N SER A 228 3.94 3.85 -20.24
CA SER A 228 4.51 4.82 -21.19
C SER A 228 5.64 4.25 -22.04
N GLU A 229 6.09 3.02 -21.76
CA GLU A 229 7.08 2.30 -22.57
C GLU A 229 6.49 1.44 -23.69
N SER A 230 5.17 1.47 -23.90
CA SER A 230 4.59 0.93 -25.14
C SER A 230 4.74 1.94 -26.30
N SER A 231 5.85 1.80 -27.04
CA SER A 231 6.10 2.32 -28.41
C SER A 231 7.04 3.51 -28.64
N SER A 232 7.97 3.84 -27.75
CA SER A 232 9.17 4.57 -28.22
C SER A 232 10.21 3.59 -28.75
N GLY A 233 10.06 3.22 -30.02
CA GLY A 233 11.07 2.48 -30.77
C GLY A 233 12.43 3.13 -30.58
N GLY A 234 13.33 2.40 -29.90
CA GLY A 234 14.69 2.82 -29.64
C GLY A 234 15.42 3.11 -30.94
N THR A 235 15.46 4.38 -31.32
CA THR A 235 16.46 4.87 -32.25
C THR A 235 17.71 5.04 -31.41
N ASN A 236 18.64 4.09 -31.53
CA ASN A 236 20.01 4.23 -31.05
C ASN A 236 20.60 5.52 -31.65
N SER A 237 20.54 6.61 -30.90
CA SER A 237 21.42 7.76 -31.12
C SER A 237 22.67 7.53 -30.28
N SER A 238 23.68 7.03 -30.96
CA SER A 238 25.06 7.05 -30.52
C SER A 238 25.53 8.49 -30.38
N ASP A 239 25.55 9.00 -29.14
CA ASP A 239 26.25 10.22 -28.79
C ASP A 239 27.77 9.99 -28.95
N THR A 240 28.25 10.36 -30.13
CA THR A 240 29.67 10.52 -30.42
C THR A 240 30.04 11.94 -29.99
N SER A 241 30.74 12.06 -28.87
CA SER A 241 31.36 13.30 -28.43
C SER A 241 32.39 13.77 -29.47
N ASN A 242 32.09 14.84 -30.20
CA ASN A 242 33.08 15.57 -30.99
C ASN A 242 33.14 17.02 -30.54
N THR A 243 34.32 17.36 -30.02
CA THR A 243 34.79 18.70 -29.66
C THR A 243 34.97 19.56 -30.91
N PRO A 244 34.57 20.85 -30.93
CA PRO A 244 34.91 21.74 -32.04
C PRO A 244 36.18 22.53 -31.75
N SER A 245 37.21 22.35 -32.59
CA SER A 245 38.22 23.37 -32.85
C SER A 245 38.15 23.74 -34.32
N GLY A 246 37.90 25.02 -34.58
CA GLY A 246 37.55 25.55 -35.88
C GLY A 246 38.72 25.73 -36.84
N SER A 247 38.38 25.84 -38.12
CA SER A 247 39.13 26.54 -39.16
C SER A 247 38.30 26.62 -40.44
N ASN A 248 38.26 27.82 -41.04
CA ASN A 248 37.68 28.19 -42.35
C ASN A 248 38.27 27.31 -43.51
N THR A 249 37.72 27.12 -44.73
CA THR A 249 37.11 27.99 -45.77
C THR A 249 36.64 27.08 -46.97
N PRO A 250 36.27 27.52 -48.22
CA PRO A 250 34.90 27.41 -48.77
C PRO A 250 34.71 26.58 -50.08
N SER A 251 33.47 26.60 -50.57
CA SER A 251 32.98 26.40 -51.96
C SER A 251 32.72 24.99 -52.50
N GLY A 252 31.46 24.78 -52.95
CA GLY A 252 31.19 24.03 -54.20
C GLY A 252 29.98 23.09 -54.23
N SER A 253 28.94 23.51 -54.96
CA SER A 253 28.16 22.72 -55.95
C SER A 253 27.19 21.58 -55.52
N ASN A 254 25.89 21.85 -55.76
CA ASN A 254 24.83 21.05 -56.43
C ASN A 254 24.81 19.50 -56.35
N THR A 255 23.67 18.98 -55.82
CA THR A 255 22.76 17.84 -56.17
C THR A 255 23.23 16.72 -57.15
N PRO A 256 22.71 15.45 -57.14
CA PRO A 256 21.35 15.01 -56.73
C PRO A 256 21.18 13.59 -56.07
N SER A 257 19.95 13.35 -55.58
CA SER A 257 19.11 12.12 -55.63
C SER A 257 19.70 10.69 -55.61
N GLY A 258 19.06 9.83 -54.80
CA GLY A 258 19.21 8.36 -54.75
C GLY A 258 19.76 7.91 -53.39
N SER A 259 19.30 6.87 -52.69
CA SER A 259 18.45 5.73 -53.07
C SER A 259 17.93 5.09 -51.78
N ASN A 260 16.74 4.50 -51.87
CA ASN A 260 16.09 3.67 -50.86
C ASN A 260 16.93 2.42 -50.53
N PRO A 261 17.00 1.95 -49.27
CA PRO A 261 17.16 0.54 -49.00
C PRO A 261 15.94 0.00 -48.26
N GLN A 262 15.20 -0.83 -49.00
CA GLN A 262 14.20 -1.75 -48.50
C GLN A 262 14.89 -2.78 -47.60
N SER A 263 14.70 -2.67 -46.28
CA SER A 263 15.15 -3.68 -45.32
C SER A 263 13.92 -4.37 -44.73
N GLY A 264 13.64 -5.56 -45.24
CA GLY A 264 12.69 -6.48 -44.63
C GLY A 264 13.34 -7.09 -43.39
N SER A 265 12.70 -6.93 -42.25
CA SER A 265 13.02 -7.69 -41.05
C SER A 265 11.74 -8.37 -40.58
N ASN A 266 11.74 -9.70 -40.66
CA ASN A 266 10.74 -10.54 -40.03
C ASN A 266 10.89 -10.41 -38.52
N SER A 267 9.95 -9.73 -37.88
CA SER A 267 9.83 -9.70 -36.42
C SER A 267 9.17 -11.00 -35.96
N PRO A 268 9.72 -11.70 -34.94
CA PRO A 268 9.01 -12.81 -34.32
C PRO A 268 7.81 -12.26 -33.56
N THR A 269 6.64 -12.80 -33.84
CA THR A 269 5.43 -12.61 -33.04
C THR A 269 5.65 -13.27 -31.69
N THR A 270 6.05 -12.49 -30.68
CA THR A 270 5.94 -12.91 -29.28
C THR A 270 4.46 -12.83 -28.89
N PRO A 271 3.89 -13.88 -28.26
CA PRO A 271 2.54 -13.80 -27.74
C PRO A 271 2.54 -12.80 -26.58
N SER A 272 1.77 -11.73 -26.76
CA SER A 272 1.31 -10.84 -25.71
C SER A 272 0.23 -11.60 -24.93
N ASP A 273 0.66 -12.37 -23.94
CA ASP A 273 -0.24 -12.90 -22.93
C ASP A 273 -0.60 -11.77 -21.94
N GLU A 274 -1.89 -11.69 -21.68
CA GLU A 274 -2.61 -10.60 -21.03
C GLU A 274 -2.19 -10.44 -19.55
N ASP A 275 -1.72 -9.24 -19.22
CA ASP A 275 -1.38 -8.81 -17.86
C ASP A 275 -2.61 -8.21 -17.15
N SER A 276 -3.74 -8.93 -17.17
CA SER A 276 -5.02 -8.51 -16.57
C SER A 276 -5.12 -8.76 -15.06
N GLY A 277 -4.25 -9.60 -14.50
CA GLY A 277 -4.30 -9.98 -13.07
C GLY A 277 -3.83 -8.92 -12.08
N VAL A 278 -3.08 -7.91 -12.54
CA VAL A 278 -2.34 -6.98 -11.66
C VAL A 278 -3.24 -5.90 -11.06
N SER A 279 -4.27 -5.52 -11.81
CA SER A 279 -5.09 -4.37 -11.45
C SER A 279 -6.21 -4.68 -10.45
N PHE A 280 -6.65 -5.93 -10.40
CA PHE A 280 -7.60 -6.46 -9.43
C PHE A 280 -7.19 -6.18 -7.97
N THR A 281 -5.88 -6.12 -7.75
CA THR A 281 -5.30 -6.28 -6.43
C THR A 281 -5.15 -4.97 -5.64
N PHE A 282 -4.86 -3.83 -6.27
CA PHE A 282 -4.59 -2.60 -5.51
C PHE A 282 -5.86 -1.97 -4.92
N LYS A 283 -6.99 -1.98 -5.65
CA LYS A 283 -8.28 -1.63 -5.05
C LYS A 283 -8.69 -2.70 -4.05
N ARG A 284 -8.50 -4.00 -4.32
CA ARG A 284 -8.80 -5.04 -3.33
C ARG A 284 -7.89 -4.97 -2.11
N ILE A 285 -6.70 -4.38 -2.16
CA ILE A 285 -5.90 -4.06 -0.97
C ILE A 285 -6.41 -2.82 -0.31
N THR A 286 -6.69 -1.75 -1.03
CA THR A 286 -7.28 -0.56 -0.39
C THR A 286 -8.62 -0.91 0.26
N TYR A 287 -9.42 -1.76 -0.37
CA TYR A 287 -10.69 -2.32 0.10
C TYR A 287 -10.56 -3.52 1.02
N SER A 288 -9.47 -4.30 1.00
CA SER A 288 -9.20 -5.35 1.98
C SER A 288 -8.41 -4.80 3.15
N PHE A 289 -7.87 -3.60 3.05
CA PHE A 289 -7.31 -2.80 4.14
C PHE A 289 -8.42 -2.00 4.79
N ILE A 290 -9.30 -1.36 4.00
CA ILE A 290 -10.58 -0.84 4.47
C ILE A 290 -11.40 -2.01 5.01
N ALA A 291 -11.50 -3.14 4.32
CA ALA A 291 -12.22 -4.31 4.80
C ALA A 291 -11.46 -5.08 5.86
N MET A 292 -10.13 -4.96 6.05
CA MET A 292 -9.42 -5.47 7.24
C MET A 292 -9.58 -4.50 8.39
N VAL A 293 -9.70 -3.19 8.16
CA VAL A 293 -10.03 -2.21 9.19
C VAL A 293 -11.50 -2.38 9.59
N LEU A 294 -12.38 -2.67 8.63
CA LEU A 294 -13.78 -3.07 8.83
C LEU A 294 -13.88 -4.48 9.41
N PHE A 295 -13.06 -5.45 8.98
CA PHE A 295 -13.04 -6.82 9.51
C PHE A 295 -12.41 -6.86 10.88
N SER A 296 -11.41 -6.02 11.15
CA SER A 296 -10.92 -5.77 12.50
C SER A 296 -12.07 -5.22 13.31
N SER A 297 -12.86 -4.26 12.79
CA SER A 297 -14.07 -3.80 13.50
C SER A 297 -15.25 -4.81 13.51
N ILE A 298 -15.23 -5.87 12.70
CA ILE A 298 -16.22 -6.97 12.70
C ILE A 298 -15.77 -8.15 13.58
N PHE A 299 -14.47 -8.42 13.71
CA PHE A 299 -13.88 -9.39 14.66
C PHE A 299 -13.64 -8.77 16.05
N LEU A 300 -13.89 -7.47 16.16
CA LEU A 300 -14.12 -6.74 17.40
C LEU A 300 -15.63 -6.72 17.78
N ILE A 301 -16.48 -7.51 17.08
CA ILE A 301 -17.86 -7.92 17.44
C ILE A 301 -17.87 -9.42 17.76
#